data_AF-A0A6G1S8P8-F1
#
_entry.id   AF-A0A6G1S8P8-F1
#
_cell.length_a   1.000
_cell.length_b   1.000
_cell.length_c   1.000
_cell.angle_alpha   90.00
_cell.angle_beta   90.00
_cell.angle_gamma   90.00
#
_symmetry.space_group_name_H-M   'P 1'
#
loop_
_entity.id
_entity.type
_entity.pdbx_description
1 polymer ?
#
loop_
_entity_poly.entity_id
_entity_poly.type
_entity_poly.pdbx_seq_one_letter_code
_entity_poly.pdbx_strand_id
1 'polypeptide(L)'
;GWPQHMLIPKGTAEGLPVQIFVMISDYSKDKVEQPLEGMCNDAASYCGVRGQKYPDKRAMGYPFDRNARQGVDNLRSFLTPNMFIIDATIRFQDRIEAPAGRNVTAFSGGQQGPGPNRRP
;
A
#
# COMPACT_ATOMS: atom_id res chain seq x y z
N GLY A 1 -2.36 7.15 11.20
CA GLY A 1 -2.58 6.44 9.93
C GLY A 1 -1.29 5.84 9.44
N TRP A 2 -1.37 4.94 8.46
CA TRP A 2 -0.19 4.36 7.80
C TRP A 2 0.48 5.40 6.90
N PRO A 3 1.82 5.55 6.92
CA PRO A 3 2.49 6.53 6.06
C PRO A 3 2.30 6.22 4.56
N GLN A 4 1.89 7.22 3.78
CA GLN A 4 1.54 7.05 2.36
C GLN A 4 2.69 6.50 1.52
N HIS A 5 3.93 6.90 1.81
CA HIS A 5 5.13 6.42 1.11
C HIS A 5 5.53 4.97 1.47
N MET A 6 4.79 4.31 2.37
CA MET A 6 4.99 2.90 2.74
C MET A 6 3.80 2.02 2.36
N LEU A 7 2.84 2.51 1.57
CA LEU A 7 1.62 1.75 1.22
C LEU A 7 1.91 0.47 0.41
N ILE A 8 2.90 0.54 -0.47
CA ILE A 8 3.28 -0.57 -1.36
C ILE A 8 4.58 -1.18 -0.81
N PRO A 9 4.70 -2.52 -0.73
CA PRO A 9 5.96 -3.17 -0.37
C PRO A 9 7.11 -2.71 -1.27
N LYS A 10 8.35 -2.75 -0.77
CA LYS A 10 9.54 -2.33 -1.52
C LYS A 10 9.68 -3.00 -2.90
N GLY A 11 9.34 -4.29 -3.00
CA GLY A 11 9.59 -5.10 -4.19
C GLY A 11 11.07 -5.41 -4.40
N THR A 12 11.43 -5.83 -5.62
CA THR A 12 12.80 -6.18 -6.03
C THR A 12 13.17 -5.47 -7.33
N ALA A 13 14.46 -5.39 -7.65
CA ALA A 13 14.92 -4.79 -8.90
C ALA A 13 14.44 -5.59 -10.13
N GLU A 14 14.35 -6.91 -9.97
CA GLU A 14 13.89 -7.86 -10.99
C GLU A 14 12.37 -7.78 -11.18
N GLY A 15 11.64 -7.43 -10.12
CA GLY A 15 10.19 -7.37 -10.06
C GLY A 15 9.62 -8.44 -9.14
N LEU A 16 8.84 -8.01 -8.15
CA LEU A 16 8.08 -8.90 -7.27
C LEU A 16 6.69 -9.14 -7.89
N PRO A 17 6.37 -10.37 -8.34
CA PRO A 17 5.04 -10.68 -8.83
C PRO A 17 4.04 -10.66 -7.67
N VAL A 18 2.92 -9.97 -7.87
CA VAL A 18 1.82 -9.86 -6.90
C VAL A 18 0.48 -9.97 -7.61
N GLN A 19 -0.58 -10.28 -6.86
CA GLN A 19 -1.95 -10.24 -7.36
C GLN A 19 -2.70 -9.13 -6.63
N ILE A 20 -3.25 -8.18 -7.38
CA ILE A 20 -4.16 -7.15 -6.87
C ILE A 20 -5.55 -7.77 -6.82
N PHE A 21 -6.14 -7.81 -5.63
CA PHE A 21 -7.50 -8.31 -5.41
C PHE A 21 -8.45 -7.14 -5.19
N VAL A 22 -9.59 -7.16 -5.87
CA VAL A 22 -10.67 -6.18 -5.73
C VAL A 22 -11.98 -6.92 -5.48
N MET A 23 -12.77 -6.40 -4.54
CA MET A 23 -14.10 -6.92 -4.21
C MET A 23 -15.08 -5.77 -4.07
N ILE A 24 -16.27 -5.94 -4.65
CA ILE A 24 -17.40 -5.02 -4.46
C ILE A 24 -18.41 -5.71 -3.54
N SER A 25 -18.54 -5.25 -2.31
CA SER A 25 -19.48 -5.79 -1.32
C SER A 25 -20.82 -5.03 -1.33
N ASP A 26 -21.85 -5.70 -0.81
CA ASP A 26 -23.18 -5.11 -0.63
C ASP A 26 -23.19 -4.07 0.50
N TYR A 27 -23.25 -2.79 0.11
CA TYR A 27 -23.24 -1.64 1.00
C TYR A 27 -24.27 -1.73 2.15
N SER A 28 -25.44 -2.31 1.90
CA SER A 28 -26.50 -2.41 2.91
C SER A 28 -26.08 -3.25 4.12
N LYS A 29 -25.14 -4.18 3.92
CA LYS A 29 -24.58 -5.07 4.95
C LYS A 29 -23.34 -4.49 5.62
N ASP A 30 -22.72 -3.49 5.01
CA ASP A 30 -21.42 -2.95 5.41
C ASP A 30 -21.58 -1.66 6.22
N LYS A 31 -22.57 -0.83 5.82
CA LYS A 31 -22.77 0.49 6.42
C LYS A 31 -23.05 0.41 7.91
N VAL A 32 -22.39 1.26 8.70
CA VAL A 32 -22.76 1.55 10.08
C VAL A 32 -23.56 2.84 10.11
N GLU A 33 -24.80 2.78 10.62
CA GLU A 33 -25.67 3.96 10.77
C GLU A 33 -25.12 4.85 11.89
N GLN A 34 -24.39 5.90 11.52
CA GLN A 34 -23.88 6.94 12.42
C GLN A 34 -23.54 8.22 11.64
N PRO A 35 -23.60 9.40 12.25
CA PRO A 35 -23.11 10.62 11.62
C PRO A 35 -21.58 10.57 11.54
N LEU A 36 -21.04 10.68 10.32
CA LEU A 36 -19.58 10.77 10.09
C LEU A 36 -19.11 12.20 10.38
N GLU A 37 -18.98 12.52 11.67
CA GLU A 37 -18.50 13.82 12.16
C GLU A 37 -17.00 13.80 12.47
N GLY A 38 -16.19 14.60 11.76
CA GLY A 38 -14.79 14.80 12.12
C GLY A 38 -13.86 15.03 10.93
N MET A 39 -12.82 15.84 11.14
CA MET A 39 -11.88 16.26 10.11
C MET A 39 -10.76 15.24 9.80
N CYS A 40 -10.74 14.09 10.49
CA CYS A 40 -9.66 13.09 10.37
C CYS A 40 -10.22 11.69 10.10
N ASN A 41 -10.72 11.46 8.89
CA ASN A 41 -11.31 10.20 8.42
C ASN A 41 -10.47 9.47 7.37
N ASP A 42 -9.38 10.07 6.87
CA ASP A 42 -8.56 9.53 5.76
C ASP A 42 -7.78 8.23 6.08
N ALA A 43 -7.76 7.81 7.35
CA ALA A 43 -7.02 6.62 7.81
C ALA A 43 -7.91 5.62 8.57
N ALA A 44 -9.22 5.62 8.28
CA ALA A 44 -10.19 4.83 9.03
C ALA A 44 -9.94 3.32 8.96
N SER A 45 -9.32 2.82 7.88
CA SER A 45 -9.00 1.39 7.71
C SER A 45 -8.14 0.82 8.84
N TYR A 46 -7.16 1.56 9.34
CA TYR A 46 -6.28 1.12 10.43
C TYR A 46 -6.51 1.82 11.77
N CYS A 47 -7.08 3.02 11.76
CA CYS A 47 -7.23 3.83 12.97
C CYS A 47 -8.69 3.98 13.43
N GLY A 48 -9.66 3.46 12.66
CA GLY A 48 -11.07 3.78 12.84
C GLY A 48 -11.34 5.27 12.73
N VAL A 49 -12.51 5.69 13.20
CA VAL A 49 -12.89 7.11 13.27
C VAL A 49 -12.91 7.53 14.74
N ARG A 50 -12.24 8.63 15.06
CA ARG A 50 -12.09 9.09 16.45
C ARG A 50 -13.46 9.37 17.08
N GLY A 51 -13.75 8.73 18.20
CA GLY A 51 -14.99 8.93 18.95
C GLY A 51 -16.23 8.29 18.32
N GLN A 52 -16.07 7.46 17.28
CA GLN A 52 -17.16 6.81 16.57
C GLN A 52 -16.91 5.31 16.42
N LYS A 53 -17.93 4.58 15.95
CA LYS A 53 -17.73 3.16 15.60
C LYS A 53 -16.92 3.06 14.32
N TYR A 54 -16.25 1.92 14.17
CA TYR A 54 -15.57 1.57 12.93
C TYR A 54 -16.56 1.58 11.75
N PRO A 55 -16.24 2.21 10.60
CA PRO A 55 -17.22 2.49 9.55
C PRO A 55 -17.58 1.30 8.65
N ASP A 56 -17.21 0.08 9.04
CA ASP A 56 -17.57 -1.18 8.38
C ASP A 56 -18.09 -2.17 9.43
N LYS A 57 -19.27 -2.75 9.20
CA LYS A 57 -19.88 -3.80 10.04
C LYS A 57 -19.15 -5.14 9.93
N ARG A 58 -18.40 -5.38 8.86
CA ARG A 58 -17.68 -6.64 8.66
C ARG A 58 -16.48 -6.74 9.61
N ALA A 59 -16.00 -7.96 9.78
CA ALA A 59 -14.76 -8.20 10.50
C ALA A 59 -13.60 -7.51 9.76
N MET A 60 -12.70 -6.88 10.51
CA MET A 60 -11.48 -6.29 9.93
C MET A 60 -10.67 -7.38 9.21
N GLY A 61 -10.33 -7.13 7.94
CA GLY A 61 -9.64 -8.11 7.08
C GLY A 61 -10.57 -8.93 6.17
N TYR A 62 -11.88 -8.72 6.24
CA TYR A 62 -12.83 -9.34 5.31
C TYR A 62 -12.44 -9.05 3.85
N PRO A 63 -12.48 -10.03 2.92
CA PRO A 63 -12.99 -11.40 3.08
C PRO A 63 -11.94 -12.46 3.47
N PHE A 64 -10.73 -12.06 3.85
CA PHE A 64 -9.61 -12.95 4.17
C PHE A 64 -9.38 -13.14 5.67
N ASP A 65 -10.28 -12.65 6.53
CA ASP A 65 -10.24 -12.81 7.98
C ASP A 65 -10.45 -14.28 8.41
N ARG A 66 -10.98 -15.12 7.52
CA ARG A 66 -11.34 -16.52 7.79
C ARG A 66 -10.75 -17.47 6.75
N ASN A 67 -10.64 -18.73 7.15
CA ASN A 67 -10.29 -19.82 6.23
C ASN A 67 -11.29 -19.88 5.06
N ALA A 68 -10.76 -20.20 3.89
CA ALA A 68 -11.57 -20.33 2.68
C ALA A 68 -12.60 -21.47 2.80
N ARG A 69 -13.59 -21.43 1.90
CA ARG A 69 -14.60 -22.50 1.74
C ARG A 69 -13.90 -23.83 1.41
N GLN A 70 -14.52 -24.94 1.79
CA GLN A 70 -13.99 -26.26 1.44
C GLN A 70 -13.79 -26.40 -0.08
N GLY A 71 -12.64 -26.95 -0.49
CA GLY A 71 -12.27 -27.14 -1.90
C GLY A 71 -11.68 -25.90 -2.59
N VAL A 72 -11.37 -24.83 -1.84
CA VAL A 72 -10.67 -23.65 -2.36
C VAL A 72 -9.19 -23.73 -2.02
N ASP A 73 -8.35 -23.93 -3.03
CA ASP A 73 -6.90 -24.12 -2.85
C ASP A 73 -6.07 -22.93 -3.35
N ASN A 74 -6.68 -22.00 -4.08
CA ASN A 74 -6.01 -20.82 -4.63
C ASN A 74 -6.96 -19.62 -4.75
N LEU A 75 -6.38 -18.43 -4.95
CA LEU A 75 -7.16 -17.19 -5.03
C LEU A 75 -8.18 -17.18 -6.18
N ARG A 76 -7.87 -17.81 -7.34
CA ARG A 76 -8.81 -17.90 -8.47
C ARG A 76 -10.04 -18.71 -8.11
N SER A 77 -9.89 -19.83 -7.40
CA SER A 77 -11.00 -20.65 -6.91
C SER A 77 -11.79 -19.99 -5.77
N PHE A 78 -11.23 -18.99 -5.10
CA PHE A 78 -11.93 -18.22 -4.08
C PHE A 78 -12.94 -17.22 -4.66
N LEU A 79 -12.75 -16.79 -5.91
CA LEU A 79 -13.50 -15.68 -6.50
C LEU A 79 -15.00 -15.96 -6.58
N THR A 80 -15.76 -14.87 -6.51
CA THR A 80 -17.20 -14.82 -6.75
C THR A 80 -17.46 -13.75 -7.82
N PRO A 81 -18.66 -13.67 -8.40
CA PRO A 81 -18.92 -12.76 -9.54
C PRO A 81 -18.63 -11.27 -9.28
N ASN A 82 -18.59 -10.85 -8.01
CA ASN A 82 -18.28 -9.48 -7.58
C ASN A 82 -16.81 -9.28 -7.14
N MET A 83 -15.92 -10.23 -7.46
CA MET A 83 -14.50 -10.18 -7.16
C MET A 83 -13.67 -10.25 -8.44
N PHE A 84 -12.54 -9.55 -8.45
CA PHE A 84 -11.61 -9.52 -9.57
C PHE A 84 -10.16 -9.56 -9.10
N ILE A 85 -9.29 -10.16 -9.91
CA ILE A 85 -7.84 -10.20 -9.66
C ILE A 85 -7.07 -9.69 -10.87
N ILE A 86 -5.98 -9.00 -10.62
CA ILE A 86 -5.06 -8.50 -11.64
C ILE A 86 -3.64 -8.90 -11.24
N ASP A 87 -2.93 -9.58 -12.15
CA ASP A 87 -1.51 -9.85 -11.94
C ASP A 87 -0.72 -8.56 -12.17
N ALA A 88 0.15 -8.21 -11.22
CA ALA A 88 0.96 -7.00 -11.26
C ALA A 88 2.40 -7.30 -10.82
N THR A 89 3.30 -6.35 -11.04
CA THR A 89 4.71 -6.49 -10.66
C THR A 89 5.20 -5.23 -9.98
N ILE A 90 5.72 -5.38 -8.76
CA ILE A 90 6.31 -4.27 -8.00
C ILE A 90 7.82 -4.27 -8.27
N ARG A 91 8.31 -3.19 -8.88
CA ARG A 91 9.73 -3.02 -9.19
C ARG A 91 10.35 -1.95 -8.30
N PHE A 92 11.39 -2.32 -7.56
CA PHE A 92 12.21 -1.39 -6.82
C PHE A 92 13.19 -0.69 -7.76
N GLN A 93 13.28 0.64 -7.66
CA GLN A 93 14.30 1.44 -8.35
C GLN A 93 15.26 1.98 -7.31
N ASP A 94 16.53 1.54 -7.37
CA ASP A 94 17.57 1.99 -6.44
C ASP A 94 18.08 3.38 -6.83
N ARG A 95 17.23 4.37 -6.59
CA ARG A 95 17.54 5.79 -6.82
C ARG A 95 17.02 6.62 -5.68
N ILE A 96 17.78 7.66 -5.34
CA ILE A 96 17.40 8.63 -4.32
C ILE A 96 16.85 9.85 -5.04
N GLU A 97 15.58 10.17 -4.77
CA GLU A 97 14.94 11.39 -5.27
C GLU A 97 14.76 12.39 -4.13
N ALA A 98 15.00 13.67 -4.44
CA ALA A 98 14.64 14.72 -3.52
C ALA A 98 13.11 14.75 -3.34
N PRO A 99 12.59 15.06 -2.14
CA PRO A 99 11.15 15.20 -1.93
C PRO A 99 10.57 16.25 -2.89
N ALA A 100 9.52 15.89 -3.62
CA ALA A 100 8.79 16.83 -4.47
C ALA A 100 8.29 18.00 -3.60
N GLY A 101 8.84 19.20 -3.80
CA GLY A 101 8.48 20.42 -3.06
C GLY A 101 9.64 21.15 -2.39
N ARG A 102 10.86 20.61 -2.39
CA ARG A 102 12.06 21.41 -2.11
C ARG A 102 12.73 21.78 -3.43
N ASN A 103 12.84 23.07 -3.72
CA ASN A 103 13.80 23.57 -4.71
C ASN A 103 15.21 23.27 -4.21
N VAL A 104 15.70 22.05 -4.48
CA VAL A 104 17.06 21.65 -4.19
C VAL A 104 17.89 22.10 -5.39
N THR A 105 18.68 23.16 -5.22
CA THR A 105 19.82 23.41 -6.11
C THR A 105 20.66 22.14 -6.13
N ALA A 106 20.77 21.53 -7.31
CA ALA A 106 21.51 20.31 -7.52
C ALA A 106 22.94 20.46 -6.97
N PHE A 107 23.29 19.66 -5.96
CA PHE A 107 24.69 19.49 -5.59
C PHE A 107 25.33 18.58 -6.64
N SER A 108 26.05 19.19 -7.57
CA SER A 108 26.91 18.51 -8.52
C SER A 108 28.10 17.90 -7.77
N GLY A 109 28.00 16.59 -7.48
CA GLY A 109 29.14 15.79 -7.01
C GLY A 109 30.19 15.69 -8.12
N GLY A 110 31.15 16.62 -8.11
CA GLY A 110 32.36 16.56 -8.94
C GLY A 110 33.41 15.63 -8.35
N GLN A 111 33.48 14.42 -8.90
CA GLN A 111 34.70 13.71 -9.31
C GLN A 111 35.92 13.74 -8.36
N GLN A 112 36.16 12.61 -7.68
CA GLN A 112 37.45 12.27 -7.06
C GLN A 112 38.54 12.16 -8.16
N GLY A 113 39.52 13.06 -8.13
CA GLY A 113 40.79 12.98 -8.87
C GLY A 113 41.95 12.54 -7.95
N PRO A 114 43.02 11.93 -8.49
CA PRO A 114 43.94 11.07 -7.75
C PRO A 114 44.96 11.84 -6.90
N GLY A 115 45.42 11.18 -5.83
CA GLY A 115 46.29 11.74 -4.78
C GLY A 115 47.68 12.21 -5.24
N PRO A 116 48.34 13.09 -4.46
CA PRO A 116 49.58 13.72 -4.87
C PRO A 116 50.78 12.78 -4.79
N ASN A 117 51.49 12.68 -5.90
CA ASN A 117 52.84 12.10 -6.01
C ASN A 117 53.80 12.82 -5.07
N ARG A 118 54.49 12.04 -4.22
CA ARG A 118 55.58 12.49 -3.35
C ARG A 118 56.91 12.16 -4.02
N ARG A 119 57.73 13.18 -4.34
CA ARG A 119 59.20 13.16 -4.55
C ARG A 119 59.69 14.56 -5.00
N PRO A 120 60.99 14.90 -4.88
CA PRO A 120 62.16 14.04 -4.61
C PRO A 120 62.40 13.71 -3.13
#